data_AF-A0A0D7W3Z4-F1
#
_entry.id   AF-A0A0D7W3Z4-F1
#
_cell.length_a   1.000
_cell.length_b   1.000
_cell.length_c   1.000
_cell.angle_alpha   90.00
_cell.angle_beta   90.00
_cell.angle_gamma   90.00
#
_symmetry.space_group_name_H-M   'P 1'
#
loop_
_entity.id
_entity.type
_entity.pdbx_description
1 polymer ?
#
loop_
_entity_poly.entity_id
_entity_poly.type
_entity_poly.pdbx_seq_one_letter_code
_entity_poly.pdbx_strand_id
1 'polypeptide(L)'
;MKNKLLTALFLALIFSSCSNENTSSSENNTINKAANRQATGSSANDLLSDNVFKSITIEIVYVEGFEPTQTAVDNFISFLTDRTNKPNGIVTEKRAIASPGKDVYTINDIADIEREHRKYYNTEDDIAVWAYFSDGKSDSDSEENNTVVLGSAYWNTSFVIYEETLQGFSNQPLEPKRWLLESTVINHEFGHIFGLTNLGSAMQSDHEDTEHPKHCNDEDCLMYWATESSVGIGNMANRNNVPQLDAQCIADLQANGGK
;
A
#
# COMPACT_ATOMS: atom_id res chain seq x y z
N MET A 1 19.13 76.34 53.11
CA MET A 1 17.88 76.41 53.87
C MET A 1 16.82 75.55 53.20
N LYS A 2 16.28 74.57 53.94
CA LYS A 2 14.94 73.94 53.83
C LYS A 2 14.54 73.21 52.52
N ASN A 3 14.53 71.86 52.65
CA ASN A 3 13.49 70.87 52.34
C ASN A 3 12.62 71.00 51.07
N LYS A 4 12.49 69.87 50.34
CA LYS A 4 11.25 69.08 50.10
C LYS A 4 11.58 67.89 49.18
N LEU A 5 11.54 66.64 49.68
CA LEU A 5 10.44 65.67 49.51
C LEU A 5 9.93 65.54 48.07
N LEU A 6 10.21 64.40 47.42
CA LEU A 6 9.22 63.71 46.59
C LEU A 6 9.46 62.20 46.68
N THR A 7 8.47 61.52 47.24
CA THR A 7 8.38 60.08 47.44
C THR A 7 7.87 59.44 46.15
N ALA A 8 8.51 58.37 45.68
CA ALA A 8 7.92 57.46 44.69
C ALA A 8 8.14 56.02 45.18
N LEU A 9 7.09 55.50 45.81
CA LEU A 9 6.94 54.12 46.23
C LEU A 9 6.31 53.35 45.05
N PHE A 10 7.04 52.44 44.43
CA PHE A 10 6.45 51.47 43.50
C PHE A 10 6.47 50.09 44.16
N LEU A 11 5.28 49.67 44.59
CA LEU A 11 4.98 48.41 45.23
C LEU A 11 4.86 47.34 44.14
N ALA A 12 5.76 46.35 44.13
CA ALA A 12 5.66 45.19 43.26
C ALA A 12 4.58 44.24 43.82
N LEU A 13 3.42 44.20 43.16
CA LEU A 13 2.36 43.22 43.41
C LEU A 13 2.77 41.88 42.80
N ILE A 14 3.12 40.92 43.65
CA ILE A 14 3.31 39.52 43.27
C ILE A 14 1.91 38.87 43.25
N PHE A 15 1.31 38.76 42.07
CA PHE A 15 0.13 37.90 41.89
C PHE A 15 0.60 36.45 41.75
N SER A 16 0.50 35.68 42.84
CA SER A 16 0.48 34.21 42.76
C SER A 16 -0.88 33.78 42.23
N SER A 17 -0.92 33.37 40.97
CA SER A 17 -2.03 32.61 40.39
C SER A 17 -1.70 31.13 40.52
N CYS A 18 -2.33 30.45 41.47
CA CYS A 18 -2.37 28.99 41.50
C CYS A 18 -3.33 28.51 40.41
N SER A 19 -2.79 27.98 39.32
CA SER A 19 -3.55 27.17 38.37
C SER A 19 -3.67 25.77 38.97
N ASN A 20 -4.89 25.30 39.19
CA ASN A 20 -5.15 23.92 39.61
C ASN A 20 -4.69 22.97 38.49
N GLU A 21 -3.63 22.21 38.74
CA GLU A 21 -3.24 21.08 37.91
C GLU A 21 -4.21 19.92 38.14
N ASN A 22 -5.22 19.83 37.29
CA ASN A 22 -5.85 18.54 37.01
C ASN A 22 -5.02 17.87 35.92
N THR A 23 -3.98 17.15 36.33
CA THR A 23 -3.20 16.25 35.48
C THR A 23 -4.04 15.01 35.18
N SER A 24 -5.00 15.14 34.28
CA SER A 24 -5.47 14.02 33.49
C SER A 24 -4.40 13.77 32.42
N SER A 25 -3.48 12.86 32.70
CA SER A 25 -2.61 12.25 31.70
C SER A 25 -3.48 11.41 30.76
N SER A 26 -4.15 12.06 29.82
CA SER A 26 -4.57 11.42 28.58
C SER A 26 -3.30 11.22 27.76
N GLU A 27 -2.77 10.00 27.75
CA GLU A 27 -1.83 9.56 26.73
C GLU A 27 -2.52 9.72 25.37
N ASN A 28 -2.35 10.88 24.75
CA ASN A 28 -2.72 11.09 23.36
C ASN A 28 -1.71 10.32 22.50
N ASN A 29 -1.87 8.99 22.41
CA ASN A 29 -1.22 8.17 21.39
C ASN A 29 -1.82 8.58 20.03
N THR A 30 -1.33 9.70 19.51
CA THR A 30 -1.70 10.19 18.19
C THR A 30 -1.09 9.23 17.18
N ILE A 31 -1.94 8.43 16.52
CA ILE A 31 -1.53 7.49 15.48
C ILE A 31 -0.70 8.23 14.42
N ASN A 32 0.54 7.78 14.19
CA ASN A 32 1.42 8.37 13.19
C ASN A 32 1.06 7.89 11.78
N LYS A 33 0.10 8.58 11.14
CA LYS A 33 -0.34 8.26 9.77
C LYS A 33 0.78 8.33 8.71
N ALA A 34 1.85 9.10 8.97
CA ALA A 34 2.96 9.22 8.02
C ALA A 34 3.77 7.92 7.89
N ALA A 35 3.71 7.04 8.90
CA ALA A 35 4.36 5.73 8.84
C ALA A 35 3.83 4.83 7.71
N ASN A 36 2.59 5.06 7.26
CA ASN A 36 1.94 4.34 6.15
C ASN A 36 2.07 5.05 4.79
N ARG A 37 2.80 6.16 4.73
CA ARG A 37 2.92 7.02 3.53
C ARG A 37 4.39 7.28 3.18
N GLN A 38 5.22 6.28 3.39
CA GLN A 38 6.63 6.30 3.04
C GLN A 38 6.82 5.81 1.60
N ALA A 39 8.05 5.88 1.09
CA ALA A 39 8.36 5.39 -0.25
C ALA A 39 7.99 3.90 -0.39
N THR A 40 7.43 3.49 -1.54
CA THR A 40 7.17 2.07 -1.84
C THR A 40 8.39 1.21 -1.52
N GLY A 41 8.18 0.00 -0.99
CA GLY A 41 9.24 -0.92 -0.58
C GLY A 41 9.96 -0.59 0.74
N SER A 42 9.84 0.62 1.29
CA SER A 42 10.58 1.02 2.51
C SER A 42 10.16 0.27 3.79
N SER A 43 8.98 -0.34 3.81
CA SER A 43 8.50 -1.21 4.91
C SER A 43 8.59 -2.69 4.59
N ALA A 44 9.42 -3.10 3.62
CA ALA A 44 9.56 -4.50 3.23
C ALA A 44 9.91 -5.40 4.43
N ASN A 45 10.94 -5.06 5.23
CA ASN A 45 11.31 -5.88 6.40
C ASN A 45 10.20 -5.93 7.46
N ASP A 46 9.49 -4.82 7.67
CA ASP A 46 8.36 -4.71 8.60
C ASP A 46 7.20 -5.65 8.19
N LEU A 47 6.93 -5.76 6.89
CA LEU A 47 5.93 -6.66 6.32
C LEU A 47 6.39 -8.11 6.29
N LEU A 48 7.66 -8.38 5.99
CA LEU A 48 8.21 -9.72 5.81
C LEU A 48 8.53 -10.43 7.13
N SER A 49 9.17 -9.73 8.07
CA SER A 49 9.65 -10.29 9.34
C SER A 49 8.65 -10.10 10.48
N ASP A 50 8.79 -10.86 11.56
CA ASP A 50 8.04 -10.63 12.79
C ASP A 50 8.79 -9.70 13.77
N ASN A 51 9.83 -8.96 13.36
CA ASN A 51 10.68 -8.20 14.30
C ASN A 51 9.90 -7.14 15.09
N VAL A 52 9.11 -6.32 14.38
CA VAL A 52 8.27 -5.26 14.94
C VAL A 52 6.81 -5.70 14.94
N PHE A 53 6.25 -5.87 13.74
CA PHE A 53 4.84 -6.19 13.55
C PHE A 53 4.61 -7.71 13.52
N LYS A 54 3.68 -8.17 14.36
CA LYS A 54 3.33 -9.58 14.55
C LYS A 54 2.11 -10.00 13.73
N SER A 55 1.31 -9.04 13.29
CA SER A 55 0.16 -9.23 12.39
C SER A 55 0.14 -8.21 11.24
N ILE A 56 -0.72 -8.48 10.25
CA ILE A 56 -1.05 -7.55 9.18
C ILE A 56 -2.57 -7.35 9.16
N THR A 57 -3.02 -6.10 9.16
CA THR A 57 -4.41 -5.75 8.81
C THR A 57 -4.47 -5.25 7.37
N ILE A 58 -5.29 -5.86 6.53
CA ILE A 58 -5.50 -5.43 5.14
C ILE A 58 -6.86 -4.75 5.05
N GLU A 59 -6.86 -3.44 4.84
CA GLU A 59 -8.05 -2.67 4.52
C GLU A 59 -8.31 -2.73 3.01
N ILE A 60 -9.32 -3.50 2.62
CA ILE A 60 -9.77 -3.63 1.23
C ILE A 60 -10.93 -2.66 1.03
N VAL A 61 -10.69 -1.62 0.24
CA VAL A 61 -11.69 -0.60 -0.08
C VAL A 61 -11.98 -0.61 -1.56
N TYR A 62 -13.25 -0.64 -1.90
CA TYR A 62 -13.66 -0.70 -3.30
C TYR A 62 -14.82 0.27 -3.55
N VAL A 63 -14.93 0.77 -4.77
CA VAL A 63 -16.13 1.50 -5.18
C VAL A 63 -17.28 0.51 -5.39
N GLU A 64 -18.51 0.87 -4.99
CA GLU A 64 -19.70 0.04 -5.20
C GLU A 64 -19.77 -0.50 -6.64
N GLY A 65 -19.82 -1.83 -6.81
CA GLY A 65 -19.79 -2.51 -8.12
C GLY A 65 -18.40 -2.99 -8.57
N PHE A 66 -17.34 -2.57 -7.87
CA PHE A 66 -15.93 -2.91 -8.15
C PHE A 66 -15.29 -3.69 -7.00
N GLU A 67 -16.09 -4.51 -6.32
CA GLU A 67 -15.58 -5.42 -5.29
C GLU A 67 -14.69 -6.51 -5.92
N PRO A 68 -13.46 -6.73 -5.42
CA PRO A 68 -12.63 -7.81 -5.92
C PRO A 68 -13.28 -9.18 -5.65
N THR A 69 -13.02 -10.15 -6.53
CA THR A 69 -13.52 -11.50 -6.28
C THR A 69 -12.96 -12.09 -4.99
N GLN A 70 -13.77 -12.88 -4.30
CA GLN A 70 -13.34 -13.56 -3.07
C GLN A 70 -12.12 -14.45 -3.32
N THR A 71 -12.06 -15.12 -4.47
CA THR A 71 -10.90 -15.94 -4.87
C THR A 71 -9.61 -15.13 -4.96
N ALA A 72 -9.66 -13.90 -5.49
CA ALA A 72 -8.47 -13.04 -5.55
C ALA A 72 -8.02 -12.59 -4.15
N VAL A 73 -8.96 -12.26 -3.27
CA VAL A 73 -8.67 -11.95 -1.87
C VAL A 73 -8.03 -13.15 -1.15
N ASP A 74 -8.58 -14.36 -1.32
CA ASP A 74 -8.05 -15.58 -0.70
C ASP A 74 -6.64 -15.92 -1.23
N ASN A 75 -6.41 -15.74 -2.54
CA ASN A 75 -5.09 -15.92 -3.15
C ASN A 75 -4.07 -14.89 -2.64
N PHE A 76 -4.49 -13.64 -2.43
CA PHE A 76 -3.63 -12.61 -1.87
C PHE A 76 -3.24 -12.92 -0.42
N ILE A 77 -4.18 -13.32 0.43
CA ILE A 77 -3.89 -13.77 1.80
C ILE A 77 -2.91 -14.95 1.79
N SER A 78 -3.10 -15.91 0.87
CA SER A 78 -2.22 -17.08 0.72
C SER A 78 -0.81 -16.64 0.31
N PHE A 79 -0.70 -15.74 -0.68
CA PHE A 79 0.57 -15.15 -1.09
C PHE A 79 1.30 -14.50 0.10
N LEU A 80 0.62 -13.66 0.88
CA LEU A 80 1.25 -13.05 2.07
C LEU A 80 1.66 -14.08 3.12
N THR A 81 0.81 -15.08 3.38
CA THR A 81 1.08 -16.14 4.36
C THR A 81 2.33 -16.95 3.99
N ASP A 82 2.51 -17.20 2.70
CA ASP A 82 3.64 -17.97 2.17
C ASP A 82 4.96 -17.19 2.13
N ARG A 83 4.94 -15.85 2.24
CA ARG A 83 6.14 -14.99 2.14
C ARG A 83 6.47 -14.24 3.42
N THR A 84 5.55 -14.16 4.38
CA THR A 84 5.71 -13.37 5.61
C THR A 84 5.75 -14.24 6.87
N ASN A 85 6.46 -13.74 7.88
CA ASN A 85 6.47 -14.25 9.24
C ASN A 85 5.59 -13.36 10.11
N LYS A 86 4.34 -13.78 10.34
CA LYS A 86 3.34 -13.03 11.12
C LYS A 86 2.61 -13.96 12.10
N PRO A 87 3.15 -14.18 13.31
CA PRO A 87 2.63 -15.18 14.24
C PRO A 87 1.21 -14.90 14.72
N ASN A 88 0.76 -13.65 14.68
CA ASN A 88 -0.61 -13.25 15.04
C ASN A 88 -1.56 -13.25 13.83
N GLY A 89 -1.07 -13.62 12.65
CA GLY A 89 -1.87 -13.82 11.45
C GLY A 89 -2.14 -12.55 10.64
N ILE A 90 -2.99 -12.71 9.63
CA ILE A 90 -3.42 -11.67 8.71
C ILE A 90 -4.93 -11.53 8.83
N VAL A 91 -5.41 -10.29 9.00
CA VAL A 91 -6.84 -9.96 9.10
C VAL A 91 -7.22 -9.08 7.92
N THR A 92 -8.41 -9.31 7.35
CA THR A 92 -8.94 -8.50 6.24
C THR A 92 -10.20 -7.75 6.65
N GLU A 93 -10.21 -6.45 6.38
CA GLU A 93 -11.33 -5.55 6.63
C GLU A 93 -11.80 -4.99 5.29
N LYS A 94 -12.94 -5.51 4.79
CA LYS A 94 -13.44 -5.21 3.45
C LYS A 94 -14.68 -4.31 3.50
N ARG A 95 -14.70 -3.23 2.70
CA ARG A 95 -15.84 -2.29 2.65
C ARG A 95 -15.96 -1.52 1.34
N ALA A 96 -17.19 -1.18 0.98
CA ALA A 96 -17.49 -0.31 -0.15
C ALA A 96 -17.35 1.19 0.23
N ILE A 97 -17.09 2.02 -0.78
CA ILE A 97 -17.33 3.47 -0.78
C ILE A 97 -18.17 3.87 -2.00
N ALA A 98 -18.84 5.01 -1.93
CA ALA A 98 -19.47 5.59 -3.11
C ALA A 98 -18.41 6.01 -4.15
N SER A 99 -18.79 6.03 -5.42
CA SER A 99 -17.95 6.53 -6.50
C SER A 99 -17.44 7.94 -6.19
N PRO A 100 -16.13 8.22 -6.30
CA PRO A 100 -15.60 9.57 -6.24
C PRO A 100 -16.01 10.46 -7.43
N GLY A 101 -16.69 9.89 -8.44
CA GLY A 101 -17.24 10.61 -9.59
C GLY A 101 -16.18 11.02 -10.62
N LYS A 102 -15.15 10.20 -10.82
CA LYS A 102 -14.11 10.42 -11.85
C LYS A 102 -13.92 9.15 -12.69
N ASP A 103 -13.66 9.35 -13.97
CA ASP A 103 -13.39 8.23 -14.90
C ASP A 103 -11.88 7.97 -15.08
N VAL A 104 -11.03 8.94 -14.72
CA VAL A 104 -9.56 8.87 -14.85
C VAL A 104 -8.92 9.36 -13.57
N TYR A 105 -7.97 8.59 -13.04
CA TYR A 105 -7.31 8.85 -11.77
C TYR A 105 -5.80 9.00 -11.93
N THR A 106 -5.28 10.13 -11.45
CA THR A 106 -3.86 10.27 -11.15
C THR A 106 -3.53 9.57 -9.83
N ILE A 107 -2.27 9.20 -9.59
CA ILE A 107 -1.85 8.66 -8.27
C ILE A 107 -2.11 9.65 -7.13
N ASN A 108 -2.11 10.96 -7.39
CA ASN A 108 -2.46 11.95 -6.37
C ASN A 108 -3.95 11.89 -6.00
N ASP A 109 -4.84 11.63 -6.96
CA ASP A 109 -6.26 11.43 -6.70
C ASP A 109 -6.49 10.19 -5.83
N ILE A 110 -5.80 9.08 -6.15
CA ILE A 110 -5.83 7.84 -5.37
C ILE A 110 -5.32 8.08 -3.94
N ALA A 111 -4.21 8.81 -3.80
CA ALA A 111 -3.67 9.19 -2.51
C ALA A 111 -4.64 10.07 -1.69
N ASP A 112 -5.40 10.96 -2.33
CA ASP A 112 -6.44 11.76 -1.68
C ASP A 112 -7.61 10.91 -1.18
N ILE A 113 -8.05 9.94 -1.98
CA ILE A 113 -9.06 8.95 -1.58
C ILE A 113 -8.59 8.16 -0.36
N GLU A 114 -7.35 7.66 -0.35
CA GLU A 114 -6.80 7.00 0.83
C GLU A 114 -6.76 7.93 2.05
N ARG A 115 -6.33 9.19 1.88
CA ARG A 115 -6.27 10.15 3.00
C ARG A 115 -7.63 10.37 3.65
N GLU A 116 -8.68 10.43 2.84
CA GLU A 116 -10.06 10.62 3.29
C GLU A 116 -10.63 9.36 3.93
N HIS A 117 -10.41 8.20 3.30
CA HIS A 117 -11.14 7.00 3.65
C HIS A 117 -10.38 6.04 4.55
N ARG A 118 -9.04 6.00 4.56
CA ARG A 118 -8.26 5.02 5.33
C ARG A 118 -8.57 5.04 6.82
N LYS A 119 -8.97 3.88 7.34
CA LYS A 119 -9.36 3.67 8.74
C LYS A 119 -8.26 3.02 9.55
N TYR A 120 -7.51 2.10 8.96
CA TYR A 120 -6.49 1.32 9.67
C TYR A 120 -5.08 1.85 9.37
N TYR A 121 -4.27 2.04 10.40
CA TYR A 121 -2.89 2.54 10.35
C TYR A 121 -2.04 1.69 11.30
N ASN A 122 -0.72 1.75 11.14
CA ASN A 122 0.20 0.97 11.97
C ASN A 122 -0.03 1.26 13.46
N THR A 123 -0.05 0.19 14.25
CA THR A 123 -0.06 0.24 15.72
C THR A 123 1.32 -0.20 16.25
N GLU A 124 1.41 -0.61 17.51
CA GLU A 124 2.66 -1.11 18.09
C GLU A 124 3.10 -2.44 17.45
N ASP A 125 2.15 -3.35 17.19
CA ASP A 125 2.42 -4.72 16.75
C ASP A 125 1.65 -5.14 15.49
N ASP A 126 0.84 -4.25 14.89
CA ASP A 126 0.14 -4.49 13.62
C ASP A 126 0.56 -3.48 12.54
N ILE A 127 0.90 -4.00 11.35
CA ILE A 127 1.13 -3.17 10.15
C ILE A 127 -0.13 -3.18 9.30
N ALA A 128 -0.64 -1.99 8.98
CA ALA A 128 -1.84 -1.84 8.18
C ALA A 128 -1.48 -1.66 6.69
N VAL A 129 -2.19 -2.37 5.83
CA VAL A 129 -2.12 -2.29 4.36
C VAL A 129 -3.42 -1.71 3.82
N TRP A 130 -3.33 -0.86 2.81
CA TRP A 130 -4.45 -0.32 2.06
C TRP A 130 -4.46 -0.86 0.63
N ALA A 131 -5.59 -1.45 0.24
CA ALA A 131 -5.84 -1.94 -1.10
C ALA A 131 -7.10 -1.25 -1.64
N TYR A 132 -6.94 -0.41 -2.66
CA TYR A 132 -8.07 0.30 -3.27
C TYR A 132 -8.44 -0.27 -4.65
N PHE A 133 -9.72 -0.49 -4.90
CA PHE A 133 -10.26 -0.96 -6.18
C PHE A 133 -11.11 0.15 -6.79
N SER A 134 -10.60 0.79 -7.85
CA SER A 134 -11.19 2.00 -8.45
C SER A 134 -12.22 1.68 -9.54
N ASP A 135 -13.16 2.60 -9.70
CA ASP A 135 -14.19 2.65 -10.75
C ASP A 135 -13.78 3.48 -11.98
N GLY A 136 -12.49 3.77 -12.11
CA GLY A 136 -11.92 4.50 -13.24
C GLY A 136 -10.53 4.00 -13.57
N LYS A 137 -10.00 4.43 -14.72
CA LYS A 137 -8.69 4.03 -15.25
C LYS A 137 -7.54 4.93 -14.79
N SER A 138 -6.31 4.51 -15.09
CA SER A 138 -5.11 5.31 -14.83
C SER A 138 -5.00 6.50 -15.78
N ASP A 139 -4.47 7.63 -15.30
CA ASP A 139 -4.05 8.75 -16.15
C ASP A 139 -2.82 8.43 -17.01
N SER A 140 -2.15 7.32 -16.72
CA SER A 140 -0.99 6.82 -17.46
C SER A 140 -1.35 5.88 -18.61
N ASP A 141 -2.64 5.56 -18.79
CA ASP A 141 -3.12 4.81 -19.94
C ASP A 141 -2.91 5.62 -21.24
N SER A 142 -2.46 4.95 -22.30
CA SER A 142 -2.21 5.57 -23.60
C SER A 142 -2.81 4.74 -24.73
N GLU A 143 -3.81 5.30 -25.40
CA GLU A 143 -4.37 4.70 -26.61
C GLU A 143 -3.36 4.70 -27.77
N GLU A 144 -2.52 5.74 -27.88
CA GLU A 144 -1.50 5.87 -28.93
C GLU A 144 -0.44 4.77 -28.84
N ASN A 145 0.02 4.47 -27.62
CA ASN A 145 1.05 3.45 -27.36
C ASN A 145 0.46 2.09 -27.00
N ASN A 146 -0.87 1.95 -26.97
CA ASN A 146 -1.59 0.75 -26.57
C ASN A 146 -1.16 0.23 -25.16
N THR A 147 -0.85 1.15 -24.25
CA THR A 147 -0.43 0.85 -22.88
C THR A 147 -1.59 1.07 -21.92
N VAL A 148 -1.80 0.09 -21.04
CA VAL A 148 -2.82 0.11 -20.00
C VAL A 148 -2.16 -0.28 -18.68
N VAL A 149 -2.42 0.49 -17.63
CA VAL A 149 -1.97 0.22 -16.27
C VAL A 149 -3.08 -0.48 -15.49
N LEU A 150 -2.78 -1.66 -14.94
CA LEU A 150 -3.77 -2.49 -14.24
C LEU A 150 -3.76 -2.29 -12.72
N GLY A 151 -2.62 -1.87 -12.16
CA GLY A 151 -2.47 -1.51 -10.76
C GLY A 151 -1.32 -0.52 -10.55
N SER A 152 -1.15 -0.06 -9.32
CA SER A 152 0.04 0.70 -8.92
C SER A 152 0.28 0.68 -7.42
N ALA A 153 1.49 0.32 -6.99
CA ALA A 153 2.01 0.51 -5.65
C ALA A 153 2.61 1.92 -5.47
N TYR A 154 1.97 2.78 -4.68
CA TYR A 154 2.36 4.20 -4.58
C TYR A 154 2.89 4.65 -3.21
N TRP A 155 2.65 3.89 -2.15
CA TRP A 155 3.30 4.08 -0.84
C TRP A 155 3.70 2.74 -0.24
N ASN A 156 4.55 2.76 0.78
CA ASN A 156 5.08 1.57 1.48
C ASN A 156 4.03 0.57 2.00
N THR A 157 2.75 0.96 2.11
CA THR A 157 1.67 0.08 2.53
C THR A 157 0.37 0.30 1.73
N SER A 158 0.48 0.86 0.52
CA SER A 158 -0.70 1.25 -0.26
C SER A 158 -0.54 0.97 -1.74
N PHE A 159 -1.55 0.33 -2.30
CA PHE A 159 -1.66 0.08 -3.73
C PHE A 159 -3.11 0.26 -4.22
N VAL A 160 -3.24 0.51 -5.51
CA VAL A 160 -4.52 0.58 -6.22
C VAL A 160 -4.57 -0.49 -7.30
N ILE A 161 -5.77 -1.05 -7.50
CA ILE A 161 -6.13 -1.87 -8.64
C ILE A 161 -7.16 -1.07 -9.44
N TYR A 162 -6.88 -0.87 -10.73
CA TYR A 162 -7.79 -0.19 -11.65
C TYR A 162 -8.89 -1.16 -12.07
N GLU A 163 -9.81 -1.43 -11.13
CA GLU A 163 -10.74 -2.54 -11.22
C GLU A 163 -11.72 -2.40 -12.39
N GLU A 164 -12.13 -1.17 -12.76
CA GLU A 164 -12.87 -0.92 -14.01
C GLU A 164 -12.09 -1.36 -15.26
N THR A 165 -10.77 -1.20 -15.26
CA THR A 165 -9.93 -1.65 -16.36
C THR A 165 -9.88 -3.18 -16.38
N LEU A 166 -9.66 -3.84 -15.24
CA LEU A 166 -9.74 -5.30 -15.15
C LEU A 166 -11.14 -5.78 -15.58
N GLN A 167 -12.21 -5.01 -15.21
CA GLN A 167 -13.57 -4.89 -15.80
C GLN A 167 -13.62 -5.40 -17.24
N GLY A 168 -13.06 -4.55 -18.09
CA GLY A 168 -13.11 -4.67 -19.54
C GLY A 168 -12.19 -5.72 -20.15
N PHE A 169 -11.25 -6.28 -19.38
CA PHE A 169 -10.25 -7.24 -19.90
C PHE A 169 -10.37 -8.66 -19.34
N SER A 170 -11.50 -9.00 -18.73
CA SER A 170 -11.71 -10.36 -18.23
C SER A 170 -13.15 -10.85 -18.33
N ASN A 171 -13.28 -12.19 -18.30
CA ASN A 171 -14.53 -12.94 -18.41
C ASN A 171 -15.24 -12.88 -19.79
N GLN A 172 -14.69 -12.26 -20.84
CA GLN A 172 -15.16 -12.46 -22.22
C GLN A 172 -14.47 -13.66 -22.90
N PRO A 173 -15.00 -14.16 -24.03
CA PRO A 173 -14.31 -15.18 -24.81
C PRO A 173 -12.88 -14.76 -25.17
N LEU A 174 -11.91 -15.64 -24.91
CA LEU A 174 -10.47 -15.42 -25.10
C LEU A 174 -9.81 -14.46 -24.10
N GLU A 175 -10.52 -14.00 -23.07
CA GLU A 175 -9.94 -13.25 -21.97
C GLU A 175 -9.65 -14.16 -20.76
N PRO A 176 -8.71 -13.76 -19.88
CA PRO A 176 -8.51 -14.46 -18.62
C PRO A 176 -9.76 -14.39 -17.73
N LYS A 177 -9.85 -15.33 -16.78
CA LYS A 177 -10.85 -15.26 -15.71
C LYS A 177 -10.54 -14.05 -14.81
N ARG A 178 -11.58 -13.32 -14.37
CA ARG A 178 -11.46 -12.17 -13.46
C ARG A 178 -10.51 -12.42 -12.30
N TRP A 179 -10.80 -13.46 -11.52
CA TRP A 179 -10.02 -13.77 -10.31
C TRP A 179 -8.54 -14.00 -10.62
N LEU A 180 -8.21 -14.52 -11.80
CA LEU A 180 -6.84 -14.81 -12.20
C LEU A 180 -6.11 -13.50 -12.51
N LEU A 181 -6.76 -12.58 -13.23
CA LEU A 181 -6.22 -11.25 -13.51
C LEU A 181 -6.04 -10.44 -12.23
N GLU A 182 -7.08 -10.34 -11.40
CA GLU A 182 -7.00 -9.67 -10.09
C GLU A 182 -5.87 -10.23 -9.22
N SER A 183 -5.81 -11.55 -9.03
CA SER A 183 -4.78 -12.19 -8.18
C SER A 183 -3.37 -11.88 -8.68
N THR A 184 -3.20 -11.81 -9.99
CA THR A 184 -1.90 -11.57 -10.62
C THR A 184 -1.45 -10.13 -10.40
N VAL A 185 -2.32 -9.16 -10.69
CA VAL A 185 -2.02 -7.74 -10.50
C VAL A 185 -1.83 -7.43 -9.00
N ILE A 186 -2.74 -7.89 -8.13
CA ILE A 186 -2.62 -7.69 -6.67
C ILE A 186 -1.28 -8.21 -6.14
N ASN A 187 -0.89 -9.42 -6.52
CA ASN A 187 0.36 -10.00 -6.02
C ASN A 187 1.60 -9.30 -6.63
N HIS A 188 1.52 -8.83 -7.88
CA HIS A 188 2.59 -8.05 -8.53
C HIS A 188 2.82 -6.72 -7.79
N GLU A 189 1.76 -5.94 -7.59
CA GLU A 189 1.84 -4.68 -6.84
C GLU A 189 2.36 -4.89 -5.43
N PHE A 190 1.92 -5.97 -4.78
CA PHE A 190 2.40 -6.28 -3.46
C PHE A 190 3.86 -6.76 -3.45
N GLY A 191 4.37 -7.30 -4.56
CA GLY A 191 5.80 -7.55 -4.75
C GLY A 191 6.62 -6.25 -4.72
N HIS A 192 6.13 -5.18 -5.35
CA HIS A 192 6.75 -3.85 -5.20
C HIS A 192 6.66 -3.33 -3.76
N ILE A 193 5.56 -3.58 -3.05
CA ILE A 193 5.42 -3.25 -1.62
C ILE A 193 6.42 -4.04 -0.76
N PHE A 194 6.70 -5.30 -1.09
CA PHE A 194 7.80 -6.08 -0.53
C PHE A 194 9.19 -5.60 -0.97
N GLY A 195 9.28 -4.54 -1.75
CA GLY A 195 10.52 -3.93 -2.18
C GLY A 195 11.32 -4.80 -3.14
N LEU A 196 10.69 -5.77 -3.81
CA LEU A 196 11.36 -6.60 -4.81
C LEU A 196 11.97 -5.75 -5.93
N THR A 197 12.94 -6.34 -6.63
CA THR A 197 13.51 -5.77 -7.86
C THR A 197 14.01 -4.35 -7.64
N ASN A 198 14.93 -4.18 -6.68
CA ASN A 198 15.64 -2.92 -6.40
C ASN A 198 14.75 -1.76 -5.88
N LEU A 199 13.69 -2.08 -5.14
CA LEU A 199 12.72 -1.10 -4.63
C LEU A 199 12.69 -1.00 -3.08
N GLY A 200 13.42 -1.85 -2.37
CA GLY A 200 13.58 -1.76 -0.91
C GLY A 200 14.24 -2.99 -0.29
N SER A 201 13.90 -4.18 -0.79
CA SER A 201 14.64 -5.41 -0.54
C SER A 201 15.89 -5.40 -1.43
N ALA A 202 17.06 -5.61 -0.83
CA ALA A 202 18.31 -5.66 -1.58
C ALA A 202 18.34 -6.91 -2.46
N MET A 203 18.70 -6.75 -3.73
CA MET A 203 18.85 -7.87 -4.65
C MET A 203 20.00 -8.79 -4.25
N GLN A 204 19.75 -10.10 -4.21
CA GLN A 204 20.78 -11.12 -3.92
C GLN A 204 21.55 -11.55 -5.18
N SER A 205 20.96 -11.32 -6.35
CA SER A 205 21.58 -11.47 -7.66
C SER A 205 21.05 -10.40 -8.62
N ASP A 206 21.79 -10.09 -9.67
CA ASP A 206 21.29 -9.18 -10.70
C ASP A 206 20.16 -9.85 -11.50
N HIS A 207 18.97 -9.28 -11.39
CA HIS A 207 17.75 -9.77 -12.03
C HIS A 207 16.72 -8.66 -12.28
N GLU A 208 17.14 -7.39 -12.19
CA GLU A 208 16.32 -6.26 -12.61
C GLU A 208 16.31 -6.19 -14.14
N ASP A 209 15.15 -5.96 -14.73
CA ASP A 209 15.03 -5.64 -16.15
C ASP A 209 15.57 -4.22 -16.40
N THR A 210 16.61 -4.12 -17.22
CA THR A 210 17.25 -2.84 -17.54
C THR A 210 16.39 -1.92 -18.40
N GLU A 211 15.47 -2.47 -19.18
CA GLU A 211 14.52 -1.71 -20.01
C GLU A 211 13.26 -1.35 -19.23
N HIS A 212 12.91 -2.16 -18.23
CA HIS A 212 11.77 -1.95 -17.34
C HIS A 212 12.22 -1.94 -15.87
N PRO A 213 12.88 -0.86 -15.41
CA PRO A 213 13.37 -0.78 -14.03
C PRO A 213 12.27 -1.10 -13.02
N LYS A 214 12.67 -1.67 -11.88
CA LYS A 214 11.81 -2.20 -10.83
C LYS A 214 11.06 -3.48 -11.17
N HIS A 215 11.34 -4.11 -12.31
CA HIS A 215 10.76 -5.41 -12.67
C HIS A 215 11.83 -6.47 -12.77
N CYS A 216 11.41 -7.73 -12.75
CA CYS A 216 12.30 -8.86 -12.95
C CYS A 216 12.54 -9.08 -14.43
N ASN A 217 13.74 -9.54 -14.79
CA ASN A 217 14.11 -9.87 -16.17
C ASN A 217 13.72 -11.30 -16.61
N ASP A 218 13.17 -12.13 -15.71
CA ASP A 218 12.63 -13.45 -16.03
C ASP A 218 11.16 -13.34 -16.47
N GLU A 219 10.84 -13.73 -17.70
CA GLU A 219 9.50 -13.65 -18.31
C GLU A 219 8.44 -14.52 -17.61
N ASP A 220 8.86 -15.56 -16.87
CA ASP A 220 7.96 -16.44 -16.12
C ASP A 220 7.73 -15.96 -14.68
N CYS A 221 8.50 -14.97 -14.21
CA CYS A 221 8.37 -14.40 -12.88
C CYS A 221 7.12 -13.53 -12.75
N LEU A 222 6.46 -13.62 -11.60
CA LEU A 222 5.35 -12.72 -11.24
C LEU A 222 5.77 -11.25 -11.35
N MET A 223 7.02 -10.89 -11.03
CA MET A 223 7.53 -9.51 -11.11
C MET A 223 7.98 -9.10 -12.52
N TYR A 224 7.74 -9.91 -13.56
CA TYR A 224 7.98 -9.49 -14.93
C TYR A 224 7.03 -8.34 -15.31
N TRP A 225 7.55 -7.28 -15.93
CA TRP A 225 6.81 -6.03 -16.22
C TRP A 225 5.52 -6.27 -17.01
N ALA A 226 5.50 -7.24 -17.92
CA ALA A 226 4.34 -7.46 -18.77
C ALA A 226 3.14 -7.96 -17.95
N THR A 227 3.36 -8.56 -16.79
CA THR A 227 2.35 -9.17 -15.91
C THR A 227 1.27 -8.20 -15.46
N GLU A 228 1.59 -6.92 -15.31
CA GLU A 228 0.67 -5.86 -14.90
C GLU A 228 0.23 -4.93 -16.05
N SER A 229 0.51 -5.30 -17.30
CA SER A 229 0.19 -4.50 -18.48
C SER A 229 -0.77 -5.20 -19.44
N SER A 230 -1.34 -4.43 -20.38
CA SER A 230 -2.14 -4.95 -21.50
C SER A 230 -1.44 -6.07 -22.29
N VAL A 231 -0.11 -6.05 -22.38
CA VAL A 231 0.69 -7.06 -23.09
C VAL A 231 0.61 -8.42 -22.40
N GLY A 232 0.60 -8.46 -21.07
CA GLY A 232 0.49 -9.71 -20.29
C GLY A 232 -0.89 -10.35 -20.35
N ILE A 233 -1.96 -9.58 -20.57
CA ILE A 233 -3.34 -10.08 -20.58
C ILE A 233 -3.52 -11.20 -21.62
N GLY A 234 -2.96 -11.04 -22.82
CA GLY A 234 -3.00 -12.06 -23.86
C GLY A 234 -2.31 -13.37 -23.45
N ASN A 235 -1.21 -13.28 -22.69
CA ASN A 235 -0.49 -14.42 -22.15
C ASN A 235 -1.22 -15.09 -20.98
N MET A 236 -2.20 -14.42 -20.37
CA MET A 236 -3.01 -14.95 -19.26
C MET A 236 -4.27 -15.67 -19.72
N ALA A 237 -4.77 -15.41 -20.92
CA ALA A 237 -5.99 -16.03 -21.45
C ALA A 237 -5.98 -17.57 -21.41
N ASN A 238 -4.80 -18.19 -21.59
CA ASN A 238 -4.62 -19.64 -21.56
C ASN A 238 -4.09 -20.18 -20.21
N ARG A 239 -3.82 -19.30 -19.23
CA ARG A 239 -3.33 -19.71 -17.91
C ARG A 239 -4.51 -20.11 -17.03
N ASN A 240 -4.25 -21.07 -16.14
CA ASN A 240 -5.22 -21.51 -15.14
C ASN A 240 -4.76 -21.19 -13.71
N ASN A 241 -3.54 -20.69 -13.53
CA ASN A 241 -2.91 -20.42 -12.25
C ASN A 241 -2.21 -19.06 -12.28
N VAL A 242 -2.12 -18.42 -11.11
CA VAL A 242 -1.42 -17.15 -10.90
C VAL A 242 0.09 -17.36 -11.12
N PRO A 243 0.80 -16.50 -11.88
CA PRO A 243 2.26 -16.50 -11.95
C PRO A 243 2.89 -16.47 -10.55
N GLN A 244 4.07 -17.06 -10.41
CA GLN A 244 4.78 -17.15 -9.13
C GLN A 244 6.05 -16.31 -9.16
N LEU A 245 6.52 -15.88 -7.99
CA LEU A 245 7.86 -15.32 -7.87
C LEU A 245 8.88 -16.40 -8.24
N ASP A 246 9.89 -16.04 -9.03
CA ASP A 246 11.01 -16.92 -9.33
C ASP A 246 11.93 -17.10 -8.11
N ALA A 247 13.00 -17.88 -8.28
CA ALA A 247 13.96 -18.14 -7.21
C ALA A 247 14.77 -16.90 -6.79
N GLN A 248 14.97 -15.91 -7.66
CA GLN A 248 15.76 -14.72 -7.38
C GLN A 248 14.96 -13.73 -6.54
N CYS A 249 13.71 -13.45 -6.92
CA CYS A 249 12.78 -12.66 -6.12
C CYS A 249 12.50 -13.31 -4.75
N ILE A 250 12.36 -14.65 -4.69
CA ILE A 250 12.22 -15.34 -3.40
C ILE A 250 13.48 -15.18 -2.53
N ALA A 251 14.67 -15.25 -3.12
CA ALA A 251 15.92 -15.04 -2.38
C ALA A 251 16.01 -13.63 -1.78
N ASP A 252 15.53 -12.60 -2.49
CA ASP A 252 15.43 -11.23 -1.99
C ASP A 252 14.52 -11.13 -0.75
N LEU A 253 13.33 -11.75 -0.80
CA LEU A 253 12.40 -11.76 0.33
C LEU A 253 13.00 -12.48 1.54
N GLN A 254 13.61 -13.65 1.34
CA GLN A 254 14.24 -14.43 2.40
C GLN A 254 15.39 -13.66 3.06
N ALA A 255 16.23 -13.00 2.26
CA ALA A 255 17.31 -12.16 2.77
C ALA A 255 16.79 -10.96 3.58
N ASN A 256 15.57 -10.49 3.29
CA ASN A 256 14.92 -9.39 4.00
C ASN A 256 13.93 -9.85 5.10
N GLY A 257 14.04 -11.10 5.57
CA GLY A 257 13.29 -11.60 6.73
C GLY A 257 11.96 -12.30 6.41
N GLY A 258 11.68 -12.54 5.13
CA GLY A 258 10.54 -13.32 4.65
C GLY A 258 10.76 -14.83 4.69
N LYS A 259 9.88 -15.57 4.02
CA LYS A 259 9.94 -17.03 3.84
C LYS A 259 10.31 -17.41 2.41
#